data_AF-A0AAN6K8T7-F1
#
_entry.id   AF-A0AAN6K8T7-F1
#
_cell.length_a   1.000
_cell.length_b   1.000
_cell.length_c   1.000
_cell.angle_alpha   90.00
_cell.angle_beta   90.00
_cell.angle_gamma   90.00
#
_symmetry.space_group_name_H-M   'P 1'
#
loop_
_entity.id
_entity.type
_entity.pdbx_description
1 polymer ?
#
loop_
_entity_poly.entity_id
_entity_poly.type
_entity_poly.pdbx_seq_one_letter_code
_entity_poly.pdbx_strand_id
1 'polypeptide(L)'
;MQTYNYRSWSQLTVGTSSFYTRSDLADIQNAGLNAIRIPLGCWAVDVQAYEPYVSGQYPYLIRAVQWASELGLSVVIDLHGAPGSQNGQDNSGLIGPVLFTSNTTNLDRSLGVLRNLTAEFSRSVYNDTVIGKLLLTCGTLFGGMLTVFVEGIELLNEPRLNSGNFTMVDLQAFYSDGASTVQNASTANAPNVTLHDAFWGPQYWKNYLPTNTAASQPVNGLLIDTHQYYAFAPLNNLSHAQILDSVCNISQLLKQPSSGIPSTMVGEWSLETGAPPTAHSSSQDGSDDQARRTWFRLLAEAQMVAYTPNGPNQSSIGWFFWAWKTEYDIDTWSYRRGLSDGWIPLDASNRSTYAFPMLQDGCVDTTYNYTAPLVAGSGAGGRQATSWVLLGSLVGLSTYLIW
;
A
#
# COMPACT_ATOMS: atom_id res chain seq x y z
N MET A 1 -17.98 -14.33 15.84
CA MET A 1 -18.46 -13.14 16.56
C MET A 1 -17.32 -12.56 17.38
N GLN A 2 -16.51 -11.70 16.78
CA GLN A 2 -15.63 -10.75 17.47
C GLN A 2 -15.70 -9.44 16.69
N THR A 3 -15.54 -8.30 17.36
CA THR A 3 -15.73 -6.97 16.76
C THR A 3 -14.43 -6.22 16.68
N TYR A 4 -13.88 -6.10 15.48
CA TYR A 4 -12.70 -5.31 15.22
C TYR A 4 -13.10 -3.85 14.96
N ASN A 5 -12.62 -2.94 15.81
CA ASN A 5 -12.79 -1.50 15.62
C ASN A 5 -11.59 -0.96 14.83
N TYR A 6 -11.86 -0.29 13.71
CA TYR A 6 -10.83 0.45 12.97
C TYR A 6 -10.80 1.90 13.45
N ARG A 7 -9.87 2.20 14.38
CA ARG A 7 -9.52 3.58 14.71
C ARG A 7 -8.66 4.18 13.61
N SER A 8 -9.30 4.91 12.69
CA SER A 8 -8.60 5.90 11.87
C SER A 8 -8.01 6.99 12.77
N TRP A 9 -7.23 7.92 12.19
CA TRP A 9 -6.56 8.97 12.96
C TRP A 9 -7.53 9.98 13.62
N SER A 10 -8.86 9.85 13.45
CA SER A 10 -9.90 10.78 13.92
C SER A 10 -10.21 10.75 15.43
N GLN A 11 -9.27 10.29 16.28
CA GLN A 11 -9.32 10.56 17.74
C GLN A 11 -9.00 12.05 18.00
N LEU A 12 -9.99 12.90 17.78
CA LEU A 12 -9.91 14.36 17.84
C LEU A 12 -9.61 14.88 19.26
N THR A 13 -8.34 15.00 19.62
CA THR A 13 -7.86 15.91 20.69
C THR A 13 -6.36 16.16 20.58
N VAL A 14 -5.89 17.29 21.10
CA VAL A 14 -4.45 17.60 21.18
C VAL A 14 -3.85 16.87 22.38
N GLY A 15 -3.05 15.84 22.14
CA GLY A 15 -2.43 15.02 23.19
C GLY A 15 -1.57 13.88 22.66
N THR A 16 -1.03 13.06 23.57
CA THR A 16 -0.19 11.88 23.28
C THR A 16 -1.01 10.65 22.86
N SER A 17 -2.07 10.84 22.09
CA SER A 17 -3.15 9.86 21.88
C SER A 17 -3.59 9.72 20.42
N SER A 18 -2.73 10.05 19.47
CA SER A 18 -2.95 9.79 18.04
C SER A 18 -2.64 8.33 17.68
N PHE A 19 -3.41 7.73 16.76
CA PHE A 19 -3.19 6.34 16.36
C PHE A 19 -1.79 6.14 15.73
N TYR A 20 -1.28 7.13 15.00
CA TYR A 20 0.10 7.16 14.49
C TYR A 20 0.89 8.36 15.04
N THR A 21 2.22 8.20 15.10
CA THR A 21 3.18 9.17 15.64
C THR A 21 4.45 9.23 14.80
N ARG A 22 5.33 10.21 15.04
CA ARG A 22 6.70 10.21 14.48
C ARG A 22 7.51 8.99 14.93
N SER A 23 7.22 8.41 16.11
CA SER A 23 7.87 7.17 16.54
C SER A 23 7.50 6.03 15.61
N ASP A 24 6.24 5.90 15.20
CA ASP A 24 5.85 4.89 14.22
C ASP A 24 6.62 5.04 12.91
N LEU A 25 6.72 6.24 12.35
CA LEU A 25 7.51 6.48 11.13
C LEU A 25 9.01 6.25 11.34
N ALA A 26 9.53 6.44 12.55
CA ALA A 26 10.91 6.13 12.90
C ALA A 26 11.11 4.63 13.19
N ASP A 27 10.11 3.90 13.67
CA ASP A 27 10.14 2.45 13.89
C ASP A 27 9.96 1.70 12.56
N ILE A 28 9.24 2.32 11.63
CA ILE A 28 9.24 2.10 10.17
C ILE A 28 10.67 2.29 9.64
N GLN A 29 11.29 3.48 9.77
CA GLN A 29 12.67 3.70 9.31
C GLN A 29 13.73 2.82 10.02
N ASN A 30 13.49 2.43 11.27
CA ASN A 30 14.38 1.55 12.03
C ASN A 30 14.21 0.12 11.55
N ALA A 31 12.98 -0.36 11.39
CA ALA A 31 12.69 -1.51 10.54
C ALA A 31 13.01 -1.24 9.07
N GLY A 32 13.82 -0.21 8.72
CA GLY A 32 14.26 0.28 7.40
C GLY A 32 13.36 0.02 6.23
N LEU A 33 12.08 0.09 6.52
CA LEU A 33 11.10 0.58 5.62
C LEU A 33 11.66 1.88 5.04
N ASN A 34 12.01 1.79 3.72
CA ASN A 34 11.37 3.00 1.20
C ASN A 34 10.22 4.07 0.91
N ALA A 35 8.96 3.67 0.74
CA ALA A 35 7.80 4.53 0.83
C ALA A 35 6.81 4.11 1.93
N ILE A 36 5.95 5.05 2.33
CA ILE A 36 4.69 4.82 3.03
C ILE A 36 3.50 5.20 2.11
N ARG A 37 2.47 4.35 2.02
CA ARG A 37 1.19 4.69 1.38
C ARG A 37 0.23 5.21 2.47
N ILE A 38 -0.45 6.32 2.20
CA ILE A 38 -1.35 7.02 3.15
C ILE A 38 -2.76 7.11 2.56
N PRO A 39 -3.70 6.24 2.98
CA PRO A 39 -5.08 6.24 2.48
C PRO A 39 -5.91 7.39 3.06
N LEU A 40 -6.54 8.19 2.19
CA LEU A 40 -7.29 9.41 2.50
C LEU A 40 -8.72 9.38 1.90
N GLY A 41 -9.74 9.56 2.72
CA GLY A 41 -11.11 9.80 2.23
C GLY A 41 -11.35 11.27 1.83
N CYS A 42 -12.20 11.50 0.83
CA CYS A 42 -12.46 12.81 0.24
C CYS A 42 -12.85 13.91 1.26
N TRP A 43 -13.62 13.54 2.30
CA TRP A 43 -14.06 14.41 3.40
C TRP A 43 -12.93 15.04 4.24
N ALA A 44 -11.70 14.53 4.11
CA ALA A 44 -10.52 15.18 4.68
C ALA A 44 -10.22 16.55 4.04
N VAL A 45 -10.67 16.76 2.81
CA VAL A 45 -10.40 17.93 1.96
C VAL A 45 -11.70 18.65 1.54
N ASP A 46 -12.75 17.88 1.22
CA ASP A 46 -14.05 18.37 0.77
C ASP A 46 -15.17 17.52 1.40
N VAL A 47 -15.84 18.08 2.41
CA VAL A 47 -17.03 17.52 3.05
C VAL A 47 -18.21 18.48 2.86
N GLN A 48 -19.36 17.94 2.47
CA GLN A 48 -20.58 18.72 2.25
C GLN A 48 -21.48 18.71 3.49
N ALA A 49 -22.28 19.75 3.68
CA ALA A 49 -23.06 19.97 4.91
C ALA A 49 -24.18 18.93 5.18
N TYR A 50 -24.46 18.02 4.23
CA TYR A 50 -25.37 16.89 4.38
C TYR A 50 -24.65 15.56 4.71
N GLU A 51 -23.31 15.53 4.67
CA GLU A 51 -22.51 14.33 4.84
C GLU A 51 -22.17 14.13 6.33
N PRO A 52 -22.17 12.89 6.85
CA PRO A 52 -21.94 12.63 8.28
C PRO A 52 -20.45 12.74 8.69
N TYR A 53 -19.55 12.98 7.75
CA TYR A 53 -18.10 12.99 8.00
C TYR A 53 -17.66 14.21 8.79
N VAL A 54 -16.63 14.03 9.64
CA VAL A 54 -15.95 15.13 10.32
C VAL A 54 -14.62 15.39 9.61
N SER A 55 -14.37 16.65 9.24
CA SER A 55 -13.11 17.08 8.62
C SER A 55 -12.04 17.45 9.67
N GLY A 56 -10.80 17.63 9.23
CA GLY A 56 -9.66 17.95 10.09
C GLY A 56 -8.49 16.97 10.03
N GLN A 57 -8.53 15.98 9.12
CA GLN A 57 -7.46 15.01 8.85
C GLN A 57 -6.27 15.65 8.11
N TYR A 58 -6.52 16.64 7.24
CA TYR A 58 -5.50 17.22 6.35
C TYR A 58 -4.23 17.75 7.05
N PRO A 59 -4.29 18.42 8.22
CA PRO A 59 -3.09 18.82 8.96
C PRO A 59 -2.28 17.63 9.53
N TYR A 60 -2.89 16.45 9.71
CA TYR A 60 -2.19 15.23 10.10
C TYR A 60 -1.50 14.58 8.88
N LEU A 61 -2.13 14.62 7.70
CA LEU A 61 -1.49 14.20 6.44
C LEU A 61 -0.23 15.04 6.16
N ILE A 62 -0.34 16.38 6.21
CA ILE A 62 0.80 17.29 6.06
C ILE A 62 1.92 16.95 7.06
N ARG A 63 1.56 16.69 8.33
CA ARG A 63 2.53 16.33 9.37
C ARG A 63 3.18 14.95 9.12
N ALA A 64 2.42 13.98 8.62
CA ALA A 64 2.96 12.67 8.26
C ALA A 64 3.95 12.77 7.09
N VAL A 65 3.65 13.57 6.06
CA VAL A 65 4.58 13.86 4.94
C VAL A 65 5.83 14.60 5.43
N GLN A 66 5.70 15.53 6.38
CA GLN A 66 6.85 16.20 7.01
C GLN A 66 7.73 15.21 7.81
N TRP A 67 7.14 14.34 8.62
CA TRP A 67 7.88 13.30 9.34
C TRP A 67 8.54 12.29 8.40
N ALA A 68 7.90 11.94 7.29
CA ALA A 68 8.46 11.10 6.24
C ALA A 68 9.68 11.76 5.58
N SER A 69 9.57 13.04 5.22
CA SER A 69 10.65 13.92 4.74
C SER A 69 11.85 13.94 5.71
N GLU A 70 11.61 14.16 7.01
CA GLU A 70 12.64 14.12 8.05
C GLU A 70 13.31 12.74 8.26
N LEU A 71 12.73 11.66 7.72
CA LEU A 71 13.15 10.27 7.95
C LEU A 71 13.60 9.55 6.67
N GLY A 72 13.56 10.18 5.50
CA GLY A 72 13.93 9.51 4.26
C GLY A 72 12.90 8.51 3.74
N LEU A 73 11.64 8.61 4.20
CA LEU A 73 10.54 7.81 3.67
C LEU A 73 9.89 8.57 2.51
N SER A 74 9.83 7.97 1.32
CA SER A 74 8.96 8.44 0.25
C SER A 74 7.49 8.30 0.62
N VAL A 75 6.59 9.01 -0.06
CA VAL A 75 5.15 8.95 0.21
C VAL A 75 4.33 8.72 -1.05
N VAL A 76 3.39 7.77 -0.98
CA VAL A 76 2.24 7.70 -1.90
C VAL A 76 1.00 8.19 -1.15
N ILE A 77 0.26 9.13 -1.75
CA ILE A 77 -0.98 9.67 -1.18
C ILE A 77 -2.15 9.09 -1.97
N ASP A 78 -3.08 8.44 -1.30
CA ASP A 78 -4.14 7.64 -1.92
C ASP A 78 -5.54 8.24 -1.66
N LEU A 79 -6.31 8.48 -2.73
CA LEU A 79 -7.74 8.79 -2.63
C LEU A 79 -8.56 7.51 -2.38
N HIS A 80 -8.56 7.09 -1.13
CA HIS A 80 -9.09 5.80 -0.68
C HIS A 80 -10.63 5.72 -0.68
N GLY A 81 -11.30 6.87 -0.55
CA GLY A 81 -12.76 6.96 -0.52
C GLY A 81 -13.28 8.19 -1.28
N ALA A 82 -14.04 7.96 -2.35
CA ALA A 82 -14.62 9.01 -3.18
C ALA A 82 -16.12 9.25 -2.85
N PRO A 83 -16.67 10.45 -3.14
CA PRO A 83 -18.10 10.73 -2.93
C PRO A 83 -18.99 9.73 -3.68
N GLY A 84 -20.00 9.20 -2.99
CA GLY A 84 -20.89 8.16 -3.53
C GLY A 84 -20.30 6.74 -3.53
N SER A 85 -19.06 6.54 -3.07
CA SER A 85 -18.31 5.27 -3.12
C SER A 85 -18.03 4.74 -4.53
N GLN A 86 -16.76 4.43 -4.76
CA GLN A 86 -16.26 3.75 -5.95
C GLN A 86 -16.34 2.22 -5.88
N ASN A 87 -16.64 1.65 -4.70
CA ASN A 87 -16.54 0.20 -4.48
C ASN A 87 -17.68 -0.45 -3.65
N GLY A 88 -18.49 0.36 -2.94
CA GLY A 88 -19.58 -0.10 -2.08
C GLY A 88 -19.15 -0.73 -0.74
N GLN A 89 -17.86 -0.67 -0.40
CA GLN A 89 -17.24 -1.29 0.77
C GLN A 89 -16.87 -0.24 1.83
N ASP A 90 -16.69 -0.66 3.08
CA ASP A 90 -16.50 0.28 4.21
C ASP A 90 -15.18 1.09 4.12
N ASN A 91 -14.16 0.54 3.45
CA ASN A 91 -12.88 1.20 3.20
C ASN A 91 -13.03 2.47 2.33
N SER A 92 -14.08 2.58 1.51
CA SER A 92 -14.41 3.84 0.82
C SER A 92 -15.11 4.89 1.71
N GLY A 93 -15.48 4.52 2.94
CA GLY A 93 -16.25 5.34 3.88
C GLY A 93 -17.77 5.28 3.70
N LEU A 94 -18.29 4.53 2.73
CA LEU A 94 -19.72 4.36 2.48
C LEU A 94 -20.04 2.95 1.95
N ILE A 95 -20.58 2.10 2.82
CA ILE A 95 -21.11 0.77 2.45
C ILE A 95 -22.40 0.95 1.64
N GLY A 96 -22.55 0.20 0.55
CA GLY A 96 -23.82 0.08 -0.19
C GLY A 96 -23.64 0.13 -1.72
N PRO A 97 -24.53 0.82 -2.46
CA PRO A 97 -24.40 0.92 -3.91
C PRO A 97 -23.20 1.79 -4.30
N VAL A 98 -22.48 1.37 -5.34
CA VAL A 98 -21.50 2.22 -6.03
C VAL A 98 -22.25 3.35 -6.75
N LEU A 99 -22.02 4.60 -6.31
CA LEU A 99 -22.65 5.80 -6.88
C LEU A 99 -21.61 6.84 -7.35
N PHE A 100 -20.32 6.51 -7.35
CA PHE A 100 -19.23 7.39 -7.81
C PHE A 100 -19.48 8.01 -9.20
N THR A 101 -19.96 7.24 -10.18
CA THR A 101 -20.30 7.75 -11.52
C THR A 101 -21.75 8.20 -11.69
N SER A 102 -22.61 8.06 -10.68
CA SER A 102 -24.06 8.32 -10.83
C SER A 102 -24.42 9.81 -10.87
N ASN A 103 -23.45 10.70 -10.62
CA ASN A 103 -23.60 12.15 -10.63
C ASN A 103 -22.23 12.77 -10.94
N THR A 104 -22.15 13.69 -11.91
CA THR A 104 -20.89 14.37 -12.26
C THR A 104 -20.27 15.08 -11.06
N THR A 105 -21.09 15.59 -10.14
CA THR A 105 -20.64 16.22 -8.88
C THR A 105 -19.68 15.33 -8.08
N ASN A 106 -19.84 14.01 -8.10
CA ASN A 106 -18.96 13.09 -7.37
C ASN A 106 -17.56 13.01 -8.02
N LEU A 107 -17.51 13.03 -9.36
CA LEU A 107 -16.28 13.07 -10.15
C LEU A 107 -15.60 14.44 -10.00
N ASP A 108 -16.34 15.53 -10.18
CA ASP A 108 -15.87 16.92 -10.05
C ASP A 108 -15.25 17.18 -8.67
N ARG A 109 -15.91 16.71 -7.59
CA ARG A 109 -15.38 16.78 -6.22
C ARG A 109 -14.09 15.97 -6.05
N SER A 110 -14.03 14.75 -6.60
CA SER A 110 -12.82 13.90 -6.53
C SER A 110 -11.64 14.52 -7.27
N LEU A 111 -11.87 15.08 -8.46
CA LEU A 111 -10.88 15.88 -9.19
C LEU A 111 -10.49 17.15 -8.42
N GLY A 112 -11.41 17.75 -7.66
CA GLY A 112 -11.13 18.84 -6.73
C GLY A 112 -10.21 18.42 -5.57
N VAL A 113 -10.45 17.27 -4.96
CA VAL A 113 -9.60 16.68 -3.91
C VAL A 113 -8.20 16.40 -4.45
N LEU A 114 -8.08 15.74 -5.60
CA LEU A 114 -6.80 15.45 -6.27
C LEU A 114 -6.03 16.74 -6.61
N ARG A 115 -6.73 17.78 -7.11
CA ARG A 115 -6.15 19.11 -7.39
C ARG A 115 -5.60 19.76 -6.13
N ASN A 116 -6.34 19.73 -5.03
CA ASN A 116 -5.91 20.29 -3.74
C ASN A 116 -4.72 19.52 -3.14
N LEU A 117 -4.72 18.19 -3.26
CA LEU A 117 -3.58 17.36 -2.84
C LEU A 117 -2.32 17.69 -3.66
N THR A 118 -2.44 17.76 -4.99
CA THR A 118 -1.29 18.09 -5.84
C THR A 118 -0.79 19.51 -5.63
N ALA A 119 -1.70 20.48 -5.49
CA ALA A 119 -1.36 21.89 -5.27
C ALA A 119 -0.64 22.13 -3.93
N GLU A 120 -0.91 21.32 -2.90
CA GLU A 120 -0.14 21.33 -1.66
C GLU A 120 1.19 20.58 -1.83
N PHE A 121 1.15 19.30 -2.22
CA PHE A 121 2.32 18.42 -2.13
C PHE A 121 3.36 18.59 -3.25
N SER A 122 3.10 19.44 -4.25
CA SER A 122 4.12 19.92 -5.21
C SER A 122 4.84 21.21 -4.78
N ARG A 123 4.44 21.84 -3.66
CA ARG A 123 5.04 23.10 -3.16
C ARG A 123 6.53 22.93 -2.87
N SER A 124 7.29 24.02 -3.03
CA SER A 124 8.75 24.02 -2.83
C SER A 124 9.20 23.56 -1.44
N VAL A 125 8.38 23.71 -0.40
CA VAL A 125 8.68 23.19 0.95
C VAL A 125 8.86 21.65 1.01
N TYR A 126 8.25 20.92 0.07
CA TYR A 126 8.49 19.48 -0.12
C TYR A 126 9.63 19.22 -1.12
N ASN A 127 9.93 20.18 -2.00
CA ASN A 127 11.06 20.15 -2.94
C ASN A 127 12.40 20.63 -2.35
N ASP A 128 12.44 21.24 -1.17
CA ASP A 128 13.72 21.53 -0.50
C ASP A 128 14.34 20.25 0.12
N THR A 129 13.59 19.13 0.12
CA THR A 129 14.12 17.76 0.21
C THR A 129 14.65 17.20 -1.12
N VAL A 130 14.74 18.00 -2.20
CA VAL A 130 14.99 17.51 -3.57
C VAL A 130 16.21 18.19 -4.23
N ILE A 131 17.39 17.55 -4.15
CA ILE A 131 18.35 17.59 -5.27
C ILE A 131 17.93 16.51 -6.29
N GLY A 132 16.90 16.85 -7.05
CA GLY A 132 16.31 16.01 -8.09
C GLY A 132 16.96 16.18 -9.47
N LYS A 133 18.29 16.31 -9.54
CA LYS A 133 19.01 16.32 -10.83
C LYS A 133 20.48 15.97 -10.66
N LEU A 134 20.95 15.04 -11.51
CA LEU A 134 22.25 14.36 -11.41
C LEU A 134 22.29 13.44 -10.16
N LEU A 135 22.62 12.14 -10.23
CA LEU A 135 23.58 11.49 -11.12
C LEU A 135 23.24 10.00 -11.33
N LEU A 136 22.75 9.61 -12.53
CA LEU A 136 22.76 8.20 -12.98
C LEU A 136 24.19 7.80 -13.41
N THR A 137 25.15 7.83 -12.49
CA THR A 137 26.55 7.45 -12.76
C THR A 137 27.32 7.11 -11.49
N CYS A 138 27.80 5.88 -11.37
CA CYS A 138 28.83 5.38 -10.42
C CYS A 138 28.78 5.81 -8.94
N GLY A 139 28.36 4.88 -8.08
CA GLY A 139 29.32 4.12 -7.25
C GLY A 139 30.19 4.85 -6.21
N THR A 140 29.91 4.51 -4.94
CA THR A 140 30.79 4.60 -3.75
C THR A 140 31.04 5.96 -3.08
N LEU A 141 31.39 5.87 -1.79
CA LEU A 141 31.87 6.91 -0.86
C LEU A 141 30.82 7.87 -0.23
N PHE A 142 30.32 7.42 0.93
CA PHE A 142 29.96 8.19 2.15
C PHE A 142 29.37 9.61 2.03
N GLY A 143 28.13 9.75 2.52
CA GLY A 143 27.49 11.06 2.78
C GLY A 143 26.12 11.22 2.14
N GLY A 144 25.24 10.22 2.29
CA GLY A 144 23.91 10.24 1.66
C GLY A 144 23.04 11.39 2.17
N MET A 145 22.83 12.41 1.33
CA MET A 145 21.85 13.45 1.59
C MET A 145 20.45 12.89 1.33
N LEU A 146 19.72 12.65 2.41
CA LEU A 146 18.45 11.93 2.40
C LEU A 146 17.39 12.77 1.69
N THR A 147 16.91 12.27 0.55
CA THR A 147 16.12 13.02 -0.45
C THR A 147 14.76 12.36 -0.56
N VAL A 148 13.70 13.05 -0.14
CA VAL A 148 12.33 12.51 -0.10
C VAL A 148 11.44 13.13 -1.15
N PHE A 149 10.63 12.29 -1.79
CA PHE A 149 9.61 12.67 -2.74
C PHE A 149 8.23 12.21 -2.24
N VAL A 150 7.20 13.00 -2.52
CA VAL A 150 5.87 12.43 -2.73
C VAL A 150 5.92 11.74 -4.09
N GLU A 151 6.26 10.45 -4.07
CA GLU A 151 6.54 9.67 -5.28
C GLU A 151 5.31 9.54 -6.16
N GLY A 152 4.10 9.53 -5.58
CA GLY A 152 2.89 9.56 -6.39
C GLY A 152 1.62 9.97 -5.66
N ILE A 153 0.62 10.35 -6.45
CA ILE A 153 -0.77 10.48 -6.03
C ILE A 153 -1.55 9.38 -6.73
N GLU A 154 -2.22 8.54 -5.95
CA GLU A 154 -3.12 7.50 -6.45
C GLU A 154 -4.52 8.08 -6.63
N LEU A 155 -5.04 7.97 -7.85
CA LEU A 155 -6.22 8.70 -8.26
C LEU A 155 -7.52 8.17 -7.61
N LEU A 156 -7.58 6.87 -7.35
CA LEU A 156 -8.76 6.19 -6.78
C LEU A 156 -8.44 4.74 -6.37
N ASN A 157 -8.57 4.44 -5.09
CA ASN A 157 -8.42 3.07 -4.56
C ASN A 157 -9.55 2.14 -5.01
N GLU A 158 -9.23 0.88 -5.36
CA GLU A 158 -10.20 -0.24 -5.47
C GLU A 158 -11.54 -0.01 -6.24
N PRO A 159 -11.60 0.69 -7.38
CA PRO A 159 -12.87 0.86 -8.11
C PRO A 159 -13.51 -0.49 -8.53
N ARG A 160 -14.73 -0.79 -8.05
CA ARG A 160 -15.47 -2.03 -8.36
C ARG A 160 -16.40 -1.82 -9.55
N LEU A 161 -15.87 -2.03 -10.74
CA LEU A 161 -16.61 -1.90 -12.00
C LEU A 161 -17.77 -2.89 -12.12
N ASN A 162 -18.73 -2.55 -12.99
CA ASN A 162 -20.02 -3.21 -13.22
C ASN A 162 -21.00 -3.18 -12.02
N SER A 163 -20.60 -2.60 -10.89
CA SER A 163 -21.54 -2.20 -9.82
C SER A 163 -22.10 -0.80 -10.14
N GLY A 164 -23.40 -0.58 -9.96
CA GLY A 164 -24.00 0.76 -10.04
C GLY A 164 -23.87 1.49 -11.39
N ASN A 165 -23.66 0.77 -12.50
CA ASN A 165 -23.30 1.30 -13.82
C ASN A 165 -21.91 1.95 -13.92
N PHE A 166 -20.98 1.72 -12.98
CA PHE A 166 -19.58 2.16 -13.12
C PHE A 166 -18.85 1.27 -14.15
N THR A 167 -18.54 1.78 -15.33
CA THR A 167 -17.85 1.04 -16.40
C THR A 167 -16.36 1.37 -16.49
N MET A 168 -15.61 0.52 -17.21
CA MET A 168 -14.20 0.79 -17.54
C MET A 168 -14.02 2.08 -18.36
N VAL A 169 -15.02 2.48 -19.15
CA VAL A 169 -14.95 3.74 -19.94
C VAL A 169 -15.00 4.94 -19.00
N ASP A 170 -15.88 4.92 -17.99
CA ASP A 170 -15.98 5.99 -17.00
C ASP A 170 -14.71 6.07 -16.13
N LEU A 171 -14.15 4.92 -15.76
CA LEU A 171 -12.88 4.85 -15.03
C LEU A 171 -11.71 5.42 -15.85
N GLN A 172 -11.61 5.04 -17.13
CA GLN A 172 -10.55 5.53 -18.02
C GLN A 172 -10.69 7.03 -18.31
N ALA A 173 -11.92 7.56 -18.37
CA ALA A 173 -12.17 9.00 -18.44
C ALA A 173 -11.70 9.70 -17.15
N PHE A 174 -12.13 9.23 -15.97
CA PHE A 174 -11.69 9.77 -14.68
C PHE A 174 -10.17 9.69 -14.49
N TYR A 175 -9.53 8.60 -14.91
CA TYR A 175 -8.07 8.48 -14.90
C TYR A 175 -7.38 9.46 -15.87
N SER A 176 -7.99 9.78 -17.02
CA SER A 176 -7.49 10.80 -17.95
C SER A 176 -7.56 12.20 -17.35
N ASP A 177 -8.70 12.56 -16.76
CA ASP A 177 -8.92 13.86 -16.12
C ASP A 177 -8.11 14.02 -14.83
N GLY A 178 -7.98 12.95 -14.03
CA GLY A 178 -7.16 12.91 -12.82
C GLY A 178 -5.67 13.00 -13.11
N ALA A 179 -5.16 12.24 -14.09
CA ALA A 179 -3.78 12.34 -14.54
C ALA A 179 -3.47 13.75 -15.09
N SER A 180 -4.39 14.30 -15.89
CA SER A 180 -4.30 15.68 -16.38
C SER A 180 -4.32 16.70 -15.24
N THR A 181 -5.11 16.46 -14.18
CA THR A 181 -5.19 17.34 -13.01
C THR A 181 -3.88 17.34 -12.22
N VAL A 182 -3.25 16.18 -11.99
CA VAL A 182 -1.95 16.06 -11.31
C VAL A 182 -0.84 16.71 -12.16
N GLN A 183 -0.77 16.39 -13.45
CA GLN A 183 0.28 16.87 -14.36
C GLN A 183 0.22 18.38 -14.60
N ASN A 184 -0.98 18.97 -14.75
CA ASN A 184 -1.13 20.41 -14.96
C ASN A 184 -0.89 21.25 -13.69
N ALA A 185 -0.87 20.66 -12.50
CA ALA A 185 -0.69 21.38 -11.25
C ALA A 185 0.77 21.81 -10.98
N SER A 186 1.76 21.21 -11.66
CA SER A 186 3.19 21.54 -11.47
C SER A 186 4.00 21.34 -12.75
N THR A 187 4.50 22.43 -13.34
CA THR A 187 5.28 22.41 -14.59
C THR A 187 6.76 22.04 -14.42
N ALA A 188 7.18 21.68 -13.20
CA ALA A 188 8.56 21.33 -12.88
C ALA A 188 8.69 20.05 -12.04
N ASN A 189 7.85 19.90 -11.01
CA ASN A 189 7.90 18.82 -10.02
C ASN A 189 6.46 18.28 -9.79
N ALA A 190 5.90 17.57 -10.76
CA ALA A 190 4.63 16.86 -10.57
C ALA A 190 4.93 15.47 -9.97
N PRO A 191 4.17 15.01 -8.95
CA PRO A 191 4.21 13.61 -8.50
C PRO A 191 3.86 12.64 -9.64
N ASN A 192 4.29 11.37 -9.53
CA ASN A 192 3.81 10.36 -10.46
C ASN A 192 2.30 10.12 -10.27
N VAL A 193 1.63 9.69 -11.33
CA VAL A 193 0.21 9.32 -11.29
C VAL A 193 0.10 7.83 -11.05
N THR A 194 -0.59 7.42 -9.98
CA THR A 194 -0.83 5.99 -9.66
C THR A 194 -2.29 5.62 -9.93
N LEU A 195 -2.51 4.48 -10.58
CA LEU A 195 -3.83 3.94 -10.89
C LEU A 195 -4.01 2.56 -10.24
N HIS A 196 -5.05 2.34 -9.45
CA HIS A 196 -5.42 0.97 -9.06
C HIS A 196 -5.90 0.18 -10.29
N ASP A 197 -5.51 -1.10 -10.41
CA ASP A 197 -5.76 -1.92 -11.60
C ASP A 197 -7.24 -2.31 -11.84
N ALA A 198 -8.14 -1.85 -10.98
CA ALA A 198 -9.59 -2.11 -10.95
C ALA A 198 -9.99 -3.59 -10.83
N PHE A 199 -9.09 -4.42 -10.29
CA PHE A 199 -9.20 -5.89 -10.20
C PHE A 199 -9.14 -6.62 -11.56
N TRP A 200 -8.63 -5.96 -12.61
CA TRP A 200 -8.37 -6.59 -13.91
C TRP A 200 -6.93 -7.13 -14.03
N GLY A 201 -6.09 -6.87 -13.04
CA GLY A 201 -4.67 -7.20 -13.03
C GLY A 201 -3.83 -6.20 -13.83
N PRO A 202 -2.55 -6.00 -13.46
CA PRO A 202 -1.68 -5.00 -14.09
C PRO A 202 -1.44 -5.29 -15.58
N GLN A 203 -1.55 -6.55 -16.01
CA GLN A 203 -1.46 -6.96 -17.42
C GLN A 203 -2.58 -6.42 -18.32
N TYR A 204 -3.71 -5.97 -17.76
CA TYR A 204 -4.75 -5.28 -18.53
C TYR A 204 -4.27 -3.91 -19.02
N TRP A 205 -3.43 -3.25 -18.23
CA TRP A 205 -2.97 -1.87 -18.45
C TRP A 205 -1.67 -1.79 -19.28
N LYS A 206 -1.33 -2.85 -20.04
CA LYS A 206 -0.14 -2.89 -20.90
C LYS A 206 -0.16 -1.77 -21.95
N ASN A 207 0.91 -0.98 -21.99
CA ASN A 207 1.10 0.22 -22.82
C ASN A 207 0.01 1.30 -22.62
N TYR A 208 -0.82 1.21 -21.57
CA TYR A 208 -1.85 2.21 -21.33
C TYR A 208 -1.24 3.55 -20.89
N LEU A 209 -1.90 4.63 -21.30
CA LEU A 209 -1.54 6.00 -20.96
C LEU A 209 -2.83 6.84 -20.88
N PRO A 210 -3.23 7.34 -19.69
CA PRO A 210 -4.48 8.09 -19.53
C PRO A 210 -4.60 9.31 -20.44
N THR A 211 -3.50 10.04 -20.66
CA THR A 211 -3.49 11.33 -21.38
C THR A 211 -3.24 11.21 -22.89
N ASN A 212 -2.97 10.01 -23.40
CA ASN A 212 -2.89 9.72 -24.84
C ASN A 212 -3.09 8.21 -25.10
N THR A 213 -4.32 7.84 -25.42
CA THR A 213 -4.75 6.45 -25.67
C THR A 213 -4.19 5.84 -26.97
N ALA A 214 -3.47 6.60 -27.79
CA ALA A 214 -2.75 6.12 -28.98
C ALA A 214 -1.26 5.82 -28.70
N ALA A 215 -0.81 5.87 -27.44
CA ALA A 215 0.55 5.48 -27.07
C ALA A 215 0.81 3.99 -27.31
N SER A 216 2.02 3.69 -27.79
CA SER A 216 2.50 2.31 -28.04
C SER A 216 3.48 1.82 -26.98
N GLN A 217 3.76 2.64 -25.95
CA GLN A 217 4.69 2.39 -24.84
C GLN A 217 4.15 3.08 -23.57
N PRO A 218 4.39 2.53 -22.36
CA PRO A 218 4.11 3.24 -21.11
C PRO A 218 5.00 4.49 -20.98
N VAL A 219 4.52 5.51 -20.25
CA VAL A 219 5.25 6.78 -20.05
C VAL A 219 5.83 6.85 -18.64
N ASN A 220 7.03 7.45 -18.53
CA ASN A 220 7.67 7.74 -17.26
C ASN A 220 6.73 8.56 -16.35
N GLY A 221 6.49 8.05 -15.14
CA GLY A 221 5.61 8.70 -14.15
C GLY A 221 4.15 8.25 -14.19
N LEU A 222 3.83 7.17 -14.91
CA LEU A 222 2.63 6.37 -14.68
C LEU A 222 2.95 5.12 -13.87
N LEU A 223 2.28 4.96 -12.73
CA LEU A 223 2.35 3.79 -11.86
C LEU A 223 1.01 3.03 -11.86
N ILE A 224 1.06 1.72 -11.66
CA ILE A 224 -0.10 0.85 -11.40
C ILE A 224 0.00 0.33 -9.96
N ASP A 225 -1.11 0.36 -9.22
CA ASP A 225 -1.30 -0.41 -8.00
C ASP A 225 -2.09 -1.69 -8.32
N THR A 226 -1.72 -2.80 -7.68
CA THR A 226 -2.45 -4.07 -7.73
C THR A 226 -2.47 -4.70 -6.34
N HIS A 227 -3.66 -5.01 -5.83
CA HIS A 227 -3.85 -5.59 -4.51
C HIS A 227 -3.81 -7.12 -4.56
N GLN A 228 -2.97 -7.74 -3.74
CA GLN A 228 -2.72 -9.19 -3.75
C GLN A 228 -3.05 -9.81 -2.39
N TYR A 229 -4.23 -10.45 -2.32
CA TYR A 229 -4.78 -10.99 -1.07
C TYR A 229 -5.29 -12.43 -1.25
N TYR A 230 -4.96 -13.29 -0.27
CA TYR A 230 -5.48 -14.66 -0.15
C TYR A 230 -6.53 -14.81 0.97
N ALA A 231 -6.94 -13.68 1.57
CA ALA A 231 -7.93 -13.59 2.65
C ALA A 231 -9.38 -13.70 2.17
N PHE A 232 -9.65 -13.32 0.92
CA PHE A 232 -11.00 -13.07 0.42
C PHE A 232 -11.46 -14.10 -0.62
N ALA A 233 -12.77 -14.28 -0.75
CA ALA A 233 -13.35 -15.21 -1.73
C ALA A 233 -13.11 -14.73 -3.18
N PRO A 234 -12.78 -15.64 -4.14
CA PRO A 234 -12.68 -17.09 -3.98
C PRO A 234 -11.31 -17.58 -3.47
N LEU A 235 -10.29 -16.72 -3.44
CA LEU A 235 -8.87 -17.07 -3.21
C LEU A 235 -8.61 -17.63 -1.80
N ASN A 236 -9.47 -17.34 -0.83
CA ASN A 236 -9.42 -17.91 0.52
C ASN A 236 -9.65 -19.43 0.58
N ASN A 237 -10.13 -20.06 -0.51
CA ASN A 237 -10.26 -21.52 -0.60
C ASN A 237 -8.99 -22.21 -1.16
N LEU A 238 -7.93 -21.45 -1.47
CA LEU A 238 -6.67 -22.01 -1.98
C LEU A 238 -5.86 -22.67 -0.85
N SER A 239 -5.27 -23.82 -1.17
CA SER A 239 -4.27 -24.45 -0.29
C SER A 239 -2.94 -23.68 -0.28
N HIS A 240 -2.12 -23.89 0.75
CA HIS A 240 -0.79 -23.28 0.89
C HIS A 240 0.08 -23.37 -0.39
N ALA A 241 0.06 -24.52 -1.08
CA ALA A 241 0.80 -24.69 -2.34
C ALA A 241 0.26 -23.75 -3.44
N GLN A 242 -1.06 -23.73 -3.65
CA GLN A 242 -1.71 -22.88 -4.66
C GLN A 242 -1.56 -21.38 -4.36
N ILE A 243 -1.46 -21.00 -3.09
CA ILE A 243 -1.12 -19.63 -2.68
C ILE A 243 0.31 -19.29 -3.11
N LEU A 244 1.29 -20.15 -2.82
CA LEU A 244 2.69 -19.94 -3.21
C LEU A 244 2.86 -19.94 -4.74
N ASP A 245 2.16 -20.82 -5.46
CA ASP A 245 2.08 -20.81 -6.92
C ASP A 245 1.53 -19.47 -7.43
N SER A 246 0.47 -18.95 -6.82
CA SER A 246 -0.14 -17.66 -7.19
C SER A 246 0.81 -16.48 -6.94
N VAL A 247 1.51 -16.46 -5.80
CA VAL A 247 2.53 -15.46 -5.48
C VAL A 247 3.68 -15.50 -6.51
N CYS A 248 4.12 -16.70 -6.89
CA CYS A 248 5.17 -16.88 -7.90
C CYS A 248 4.70 -16.47 -9.31
N ASN A 249 3.43 -16.72 -9.67
CA ASN A 249 2.85 -16.25 -10.93
C ASN A 249 2.83 -14.71 -11.04
N ILE A 250 2.50 -13.99 -9.95
CA ILE A 250 2.58 -12.52 -9.90
C ILE A 250 4.05 -12.05 -10.02
N SER A 251 4.98 -12.74 -9.36
CA SER A 251 6.42 -12.47 -9.48
C SER A 251 6.87 -12.53 -10.94
N GLN A 252 6.59 -13.65 -11.63
CA GLN A 252 6.97 -13.86 -13.03
C GLN A 252 6.30 -12.86 -13.98
N LEU A 253 5.04 -12.50 -13.73
CA LEU A 253 4.31 -11.51 -14.51
C LEU A 253 4.96 -10.12 -14.44
N LEU A 254 5.28 -9.64 -13.24
CA LEU A 254 5.84 -8.30 -13.03
C LEU A 254 7.34 -8.22 -13.30
N LYS A 255 8.05 -9.35 -13.27
CA LYS A 255 9.50 -9.45 -13.54
C LYS A 255 9.84 -9.84 -14.97
N GLN A 256 8.86 -10.12 -15.83
CA GLN A 256 9.08 -10.29 -17.26
C GLN A 256 9.73 -9.01 -17.83
N PRO A 257 10.97 -9.07 -18.36
CA PRO A 257 11.63 -7.88 -18.88
C PRO A 257 10.89 -7.32 -20.10
N SER A 258 10.72 -5.99 -20.15
CA SER A 258 10.02 -5.29 -21.23
C SER A 258 8.59 -5.81 -21.50
N SER A 259 7.87 -6.21 -20.43
CA SER A 259 6.52 -6.80 -20.50
C SER A 259 5.45 -5.92 -21.17
N GLY A 260 5.69 -4.62 -21.29
CA GLY A 260 4.71 -3.59 -21.67
C GLY A 260 3.81 -3.11 -20.51
N ILE A 261 3.84 -3.77 -19.35
CA ILE A 261 3.15 -3.29 -18.15
C ILE A 261 3.89 -2.04 -17.64
N PRO A 262 3.20 -0.94 -17.27
CA PRO A 262 3.83 0.20 -16.60
C PRO A 262 4.55 -0.21 -15.30
N SER A 263 5.18 0.74 -14.61
CA SER A 263 5.75 0.45 -13.28
C SER A 263 4.63 0.06 -12.31
N THR A 264 4.72 -1.12 -11.70
CA THR A 264 3.69 -1.70 -10.84
C THR A 264 4.23 -1.94 -9.43
N MET A 265 3.53 -1.38 -8.44
CA MET A 265 3.69 -1.75 -7.04
C MET A 265 2.58 -2.70 -6.62
N VAL A 266 2.85 -3.57 -5.66
CA VAL A 266 1.80 -4.29 -4.92
C VAL A 266 1.47 -3.47 -3.68
N GLY A 267 0.60 -2.47 -3.82
CA GLY A 267 0.31 -1.47 -2.79
C GLY A 267 -0.53 -1.97 -1.63
N GLU A 268 -1.14 -3.16 -1.76
CA GLU A 268 -1.71 -3.89 -0.64
C GLU A 268 -1.50 -5.40 -0.74
N TRP A 269 -1.02 -6.00 0.35
CA TRP A 269 -0.99 -7.45 0.61
C TRP A 269 -0.89 -7.72 2.12
N SER A 270 -1.18 -8.95 2.56
CA SER A 270 -1.09 -9.35 3.98
C SER A 270 -0.73 -10.83 4.17
N LEU A 271 -0.75 -11.35 5.40
CA LEU A 271 -0.52 -12.79 5.70
C LEU A 271 -1.82 -13.58 5.93
N GLU A 272 -2.99 -12.96 5.75
CA GLU A 272 -4.28 -13.61 5.98
C GLU A 272 -4.64 -14.57 4.83
N THR A 273 -5.03 -15.80 5.18
CA THR A 273 -5.49 -16.82 4.24
C THR A 273 -6.71 -17.55 4.82
N GLY A 274 -7.55 -18.16 3.99
CA GLY A 274 -8.66 -18.96 4.51
C GLY A 274 -8.27 -20.36 5.02
N ALA A 275 -6.99 -20.73 4.97
CA ALA A 275 -6.51 -22.10 5.20
C ALA A 275 -5.29 -22.22 6.15
N PRO A 276 -5.23 -21.49 7.29
CA PRO A 276 -4.06 -21.44 8.19
C PRO A 276 -3.67 -22.82 8.76
N PRO A 277 -2.37 -23.07 9.06
CA PRO A 277 -1.89 -24.38 9.52
C PRO A 277 -2.53 -24.88 10.82
N THR A 278 -2.80 -23.95 11.74
CA THR A 278 -3.45 -24.19 13.04
C THR A 278 -4.35 -22.99 13.34
N ALA A 279 -5.60 -23.27 13.76
CA ALA A 279 -6.63 -22.35 14.26
C ALA A 279 -6.62 -20.90 13.70
N HIS A 280 -7.51 -20.61 12.74
CA HIS A 280 -7.90 -19.29 12.20
C HIS A 280 -6.82 -18.18 12.23
N SER A 281 -6.34 -17.71 11.09
CA SER A 281 -5.16 -16.83 10.98
C SER A 281 -5.26 -15.50 11.76
N SER A 282 -6.47 -15.06 12.06
CA SER A 282 -6.83 -13.90 12.88
C SER A 282 -7.06 -14.22 14.37
N SER A 283 -6.75 -15.43 14.84
CA SER A 283 -6.97 -15.88 16.22
C SER A 283 -6.02 -15.19 17.21
N GLN A 284 -6.60 -14.36 18.07
CA GLN A 284 -5.92 -13.61 19.13
C GLN A 284 -5.71 -14.41 20.43
N ASP A 285 -5.94 -15.73 20.43
CA ASP A 285 -6.00 -16.54 21.65
C ASP A 285 -4.62 -16.94 22.22
N GLY A 286 -3.52 -16.59 21.52
CA GLY A 286 -2.16 -16.90 21.94
C GLY A 286 -1.76 -18.37 21.75
N SER A 287 -2.54 -19.17 21.01
CA SER A 287 -2.18 -20.55 20.61
C SER A 287 -1.11 -20.59 19.50
N ASP A 288 -0.06 -19.80 19.67
CA ASP A 288 1.01 -19.57 18.69
C ASP A 288 1.91 -20.81 18.52
N ASP A 289 1.44 -21.76 17.72
CA ASP A 289 2.18 -22.97 17.37
C ASP A 289 3.25 -22.72 16.29
N GLN A 290 4.30 -23.53 16.35
CA GLN A 290 5.46 -23.49 15.46
C GLN A 290 5.08 -23.60 13.98
N ALA A 291 4.01 -24.34 13.65
CA ALA A 291 3.49 -24.44 12.29
C ALA A 291 2.98 -23.09 11.74
N ARG A 292 2.25 -22.32 12.56
CA ARG A 292 1.70 -21.00 12.18
C ARG A 292 2.81 -20.00 11.89
N ARG A 293 3.80 -19.86 12.78
CA ARG A 293 4.98 -18.99 12.56
C ARG A 293 5.79 -19.40 11.34
N THR A 294 5.93 -20.71 11.08
CA THR A 294 6.67 -21.23 9.91
C THR A 294 5.95 -20.87 8.61
N TRP A 295 4.63 -21.02 8.55
CA TRP A 295 3.82 -20.61 7.39
C TRP A 295 3.87 -19.09 7.18
N PHE A 296 3.65 -18.29 8.23
CA PHE A 296 3.71 -16.83 8.12
C PHE A 296 5.07 -16.35 7.64
N ARG A 297 6.18 -16.97 8.07
CA ARG A 297 7.53 -16.65 7.57
C ARG A 297 7.72 -17.00 6.09
N LEU A 298 7.23 -18.15 5.65
CA LEU A 298 7.26 -18.56 4.24
C LEU A 298 6.41 -17.62 3.37
N LEU A 299 5.18 -17.33 3.80
CA LEU A 299 4.25 -16.47 3.06
C LEU A 299 4.71 -15.00 3.01
N ALA A 300 5.33 -14.49 4.08
CA ALA A 300 5.94 -13.18 4.10
C ALA A 300 7.10 -13.12 3.09
N GLU A 301 8.11 -13.98 3.23
CA GLU A 301 9.27 -13.96 2.35
C GLU A 301 8.92 -14.26 0.89
N ALA A 302 7.99 -15.17 0.62
CA ALA A 302 7.52 -15.45 -0.74
C ALA A 302 6.94 -14.19 -1.40
N GLN A 303 6.06 -13.45 -0.70
CA GLN A 303 5.45 -12.22 -1.21
C GLN A 303 6.47 -11.08 -1.34
N MET A 304 7.31 -10.87 -0.33
CA MET A 304 8.35 -9.83 -0.33
C MET A 304 9.39 -10.07 -1.43
N VAL A 305 9.82 -11.31 -1.64
CA VAL A 305 10.70 -11.67 -2.76
C VAL A 305 9.96 -11.53 -4.09
N ALA A 306 8.70 -11.98 -4.19
CA ALA A 306 7.91 -11.89 -5.41
C ALA A 306 7.69 -10.45 -5.90
N TYR A 307 7.36 -9.53 -5.00
CA TYR A 307 6.94 -8.18 -5.35
C TYR A 307 8.09 -7.16 -5.42
N THR A 308 9.28 -7.50 -4.90
CA THR A 308 10.49 -6.66 -5.06
C THR A 308 11.23 -7.00 -6.37
N PRO A 309 11.68 -6.02 -7.16
CA PRO A 309 12.48 -6.30 -8.35
C PRO A 309 13.80 -7.02 -8.05
N ASN A 310 14.30 -7.74 -9.06
CA ASN A 310 15.59 -8.45 -9.04
C ASN A 310 16.42 -8.26 -10.33
N GLY A 311 15.94 -7.47 -11.30
CA GLY A 311 16.66 -7.18 -12.55
C GLY A 311 16.20 -5.89 -13.24
N PRO A 312 16.93 -5.42 -14.27
CA PRO A 312 16.55 -4.23 -15.03
C PRO A 312 15.36 -4.48 -15.96
N ASN A 313 14.67 -3.39 -16.36
CA ASN A 313 13.53 -3.40 -17.29
C ASN A 313 12.32 -4.24 -16.85
N GLN A 314 12.19 -4.47 -15.53
CA GLN A 314 11.05 -5.11 -14.89
C GLN A 314 9.95 -4.08 -14.62
N SER A 315 8.69 -4.54 -14.52
CA SER A 315 7.56 -3.70 -14.14
C SER A 315 7.40 -3.62 -12.63
N SER A 316 7.74 -4.67 -11.89
CA SER A 316 7.83 -4.66 -10.41
C SER A 316 8.74 -3.53 -9.92
N ILE A 317 8.19 -2.62 -9.10
CA ILE A 317 8.96 -1.56 -8.40
C ILE A 317 9.01 -1.72 -6.88
N GLY A 318 8.10 -2.50 -6.28
CA GLY A 318 8.04 -2.71 -4.84
C GLY A 318 6.65 -3.09 -4.35
N TRP A 319 6.44 -2.92 -3.05
CA TRP A 319 5.23 -3.36 -2.36
C TRP A 319 5.01 -2.59 -1.06
N PHE A 320 3.76 -2.58 -0.59
CA PHE A 320 3.37 -2.05 0.71
C PHE A 320 2.47 -3.09 1.40
N PHE A 321 2.86 -3.49 2.61
CA PHE A 321 2.06 -4.43 3.42
C PHE A 321 0.91 -3.69 4.11
N TRP A 322 -0.32 -4.22 4.04
CA TRP A 322 -1.49 -3.70 4.75
C TRP A 322 -1.65 -4.43 6.10
N ALA A 323 -1.36 -3.82 7.26
CA ALA A 323 -0.79 -2.48 7.49
C ALA A 323 0.30 -2.53 8.59
N TRP A 324 0.90 -1.37 8.92
CA TRP A 324 1.90 -1.27 9.98
C TRP A 324 1.39 -1.80 11.32
N LYS A 325 0.16 -1.46 11.69
CA LYS A 325 -0.50 -1.90 12.92
C LYS A 325 -2.03 -1.76 12.83
N THR A 326 -2.72 -2.51 13.67
CA THR A 326 -4.16 -2.41 13.96
C THR A 326 -4.37 -2.13 15.46
N GLU A 327 -5.60 -1.88 15.94
CA GLU A 327 -5.86 -1.60 17.37
C GLU A 327 -5.25 -2.65 18.32
N TYR A 328 -5.23 -3.92 17.91
CA TYR A 328 -4.82 -5.07 18.72
C TYR A 328 -3.63 -5.84 18.11
N ASP A 329 -2.93 -5.25 17.13
CA ASP A 329 -1.84 -5.91 16.40
C ASP A 329 -2.22 -7.32 15.88
N ILE A 330 -3.35 -7.40 15.17
CA ILE A 330 -3.87 -8.63 14.55
C ILE A 330 -2.78 -9.25 13.67
N ASP A 331 -2.38 -10.47 14.01
CA ASP A 331 -1.16 -11.17 13.60
C ASP A 331 -0.86 -11.13 12.08
N THR A 332 -1.90 -11.26 11.26
CA THR A 332 -1.85 -11.32 9.80
C THR A 332 -1.93 -9.96 9.10
N TRP A 333 -2.32 -8.91 9.84
CA TRP A 333 -2.63 -7.56 9.35
C TRP A 333 -1.81 -6.47 10.05
N SER A 334 -0.87 -6.84 10.92
CA SER A 334 0.09 -5.95 11.58
C SER A 334 1.53 -6.40 11.28
N TYR A 335 2.21 -5.63 10.45
CA TYR A 335 3.63 -5.87 10.17
C TYR A 335 4.50 -5.70 11.43
N ARG A 336 4.15 -4.72 12.28
CA ARG A 336 4.80 -4.51 13.59
C ARG A 336 4.73 -5.76 14.46
N ARG A 337 3.62 -6.51 14.38
CA ARG A 337 3.50 -7.79 15.08
C ARG A 337 4.38 -8.87 14.47
N GLY A 338 4.42 -8.99 13.15
CA GLY A 338 5.30 -9.95 12.48
C GLY A 338 6.79 -9.71 12.74
N LEU A 339 7.20 -8.45 12.92
CA LEU A 339 8.55 -8.08 13.38
C LEU A 339 8.80 -8.52 14.84
N SER A 340 7.84 -8.25 15.74
CA SER A 340 7.90 -8.66 17.15
C SER A 340 8.04 -10.18 17.31
N ASP A 341 7.22 -10.94 16.58
CA ASP A 341 7.06 -12.37 16.75
C ASP A 341 7.93 -13.18 15.75
N GLY A 342 8.76 -12.49 14.96
CA GLY A 342 9.83 -13.04 14.11
C GLY A 342 9.39 -13.70 12.81
N TRP A 343 8.08 -13.79 12.52
CA TRP A 343 7.57 -14.33 11.26
C TRP A 343 7.61 -13.34 10.08
N ILE A 344 8.07 -12.12 10.30
CA ILE A 344 8.56 -11.22 9.25
C ILE A 344 10.05 -10.97 9.50
N PRO A 345 10.90 -10.89 8.46
CA PRO A 345 12.30 -10.50 8.63
C PRO A 345 12.41 -9.18 9.41
N LEU A 346 13.20 -9.17 10.50
CA LEU A 346 13.61 -7.91 11.13
C LEU A 346 14.34 -7.00 10.14
N ASP A 347 15.05 -7.62 9.17
CA ASP A 347 15.74 -6.94 8.08
C ASP A 347 15.29 -7.42 6.69
N ALA A 348 14.22 -6.81 6.18
CA ALA A 348 13.68 -7.07 4.85
C ALA A 348 14.40 -6.32 3.69
N SER A 349 15.45 -5.51 3.93
CA SER A 349 16.28 -4.96 2.82
C SER A 349 17.55 -5.78 2.63
N ASN A 350 18.16 -6.19 3.73
CA ASN A 350 19.21 -7.19 3.75
C ASN A 350 18.61 -8.58 3.54
N ARG A 351 18.50 -8.96 2.27
CA ARG A 351 18.03 -10.29 1.86
C ARG A 351 18.89 -11.45 2.39
N SER A 352 19.99 -11.20 3.13
CA SER A 352 20.74 -12.22 3.87
C SER A 352 20.11 -12.62 5.21
N THR A 353 19.05 -11.94 5.70
CA THR A 353 18.32 -12.35 6.92
C THR A 353 17.08 -13.20 6.62
N TYR A 354 16.85 -13.51 5.35
CA TYR A 354 15.75 -14.33 4.86
C TYR A 354 16.04 -15.81 5.15
N ALA A 355 15.01 -16.55 5.52
CA ALA A 355 15.07 -17.96 5.84
C ALA A 355 15.00 -18.84 4.58
N PHE A 356 14.26 -18.41 3.55
CA PHE A 356 14.03 -19.17 2.34
C PHE A 356 14.94 -18.67 1.19
N PRO A 357 15.74 -19.56 0.54
CA PRO A 357 16.57 -19.18 -0.60
C PRO A 357 15.77 -18.55 -1.74
N MET A 358 16.28 -17.46 -2.31
CA MET A 358 15.71 -16.84 -3.51
C MET A 358 16.12 -17.62 -4.77
N LEU A 359 15.14 -17.91 -5.62
CA LEU A 359 15.33 -18.54 -6.93
C LEU A 359 15.52 -17.49 -8.04
N GLN A 360 16.10 -17.91 -9.17
CA GLN A 360 16.43 -17.00 -10.29
C GLN A 360 15.19 -16.47 -11.04
N ASP A 361 14.06 -17.18 -10.97
CA ASP A 361 12.75 -16.73 -11.46
C ASP A 361 12.15 -15.60 -10.61
N GLY A 362 12.75 -15.27 -9.47
CA GLY A 362 12.27 -14.27 -8.54
C GLY A 362 11.24 -14.80 -7.53
N CYS A 363 11.15 -16.11 -7.34
CA CYS A 363 10.36 -16.76 -6.29
C CYS A 363 11.28 -17.26 -5.14
N VAL A 364 10.72 -17.94 -4.14
CA VAL A 364 11.50 -18.59 -3.06
C VAL A 364 11.51 -20.11 -3.21
N ASP A 365 12.54 -20.76 -2.71
CA ASP A 365 12.59 -22.23 -2.60
C ASP A 365 11.63 -22.71 -1.50
N THR A 366 10.41 -23.05 -1.93
CA THR A 366 9.35 -23.61 -1.08
C THR A 366 9.65 -25.03 -0.58
N THR A 367 10.72 -25.67 -1.06
CA THR A 367 11.18 -26.99 -0.58
C THR A 367 12.25 -26.89 0.50
N TYR A 368 12.77 -25.69 0.78
CA TYR A 368 13.78 -25.46 1.80
C TYR A 368 13.25 -25.78 3.21
N ASN A 369 13.96 -26.64 3.91
CA ASN A 369 13.56 -27.15 5.23
C ASN A 369 13.83 -26.12 6.35
N TYR A 370 12.97 -25.10 6.43
CA TYR A 370 12.91 -24.16 7.55
C TYR A 370 11.81 -24.54 8.55
N THR A 371 12.05 -24.25 9.82
CA THR A 371 11.03 -24.29 10.88
C THR A 371 11.28 -23.11 11.80
N ALA A 372 10.25 -22.30 12.08
CA ALA A 372 10.38 -21.14 12.93
C ALA A 372 10.81 -21.53 14.36
N PRO A 373 11.57 -20.68 15.08
CA PRO A 373 11.89 -20.92 16.48
C PRO A 373 10.65 -21.13 17.35
N LEU A 374 10.82 -21.83 18.48
CA LEU A 374 9.83 -21.79 19.56
C LEU A 374 9.96 -20.46 20.32
N VAL A 375 8.83 -19.81 20.60
CA VAL A 375 8.81 -18.62 21.46
C VAL A 375 9.13 -19.05 22.89
N ALA A 376 10.37 -18.80 23.33
CA ALA A 376 10.74 -18.89 24.73
C ALA A 376 10.00 -17.77 25.50
N GLY A 377 9.31 -18.12 26.58
CA GLY A 377 8.33 -17.24 27.23
C GLY A 377 8.89 -15.86 27.63
N SER A 378 8.47 -14.83 26.89
CA SER A 378 8.62 -13.39 27.19
C SER A 378 9.96 -12.97 27.80
N GLY A 379 11.08 -13.36 27.18
CA GLY A 379 12.41 -12.86 27.51
C GLY A 379 12.75 -11.57 26.75
N ALA A 380 13.07 -10.49 27.47
CA ALA A 380 13.29 -9.18 26.85
C ALA A 380 14.69 -8.99 26.24
N GLY A 381 14.76 -8.51 24.99
CA GLY A 381 15.95 -7.83 24.45
C GLY A 381 16.33 -8.16 23.00
N GLY A 382 16.60 -7.12 22.20
CA GLY A 382 17.17 -7.21 20.84
C GLY A 382 16.47 -6.33 19.80
N ARG A 383 17.17 -5.35 19.22
CA ARG A 383 16.69 -4.51 18.09
C ARG A 383 17.65 -4.67 16.90
N GLN A 384 17.15 -4.84 15.65
CA GLN A 384 17.72 -4.32 14.37
C GLN A 384 17.06 -4.90 13.07
N ALA A 385 16.08 -4.17 12.50
CA ALA A 385 16.16 -3.31 11.28
C ALA A 385 16.17 -3.79 9.78
N THR A 386 15.17 -3.41 8.90
CA THR A 386 15.17 -3.45 7.38
C THR A 386 13.78 -3.65 6.60
N SER A 387 13.45 -2.97 5.44
CA SER A 387 12.28 -2.91 4.43
C SER A 387 10.72 -2.96 4.68
N TRP A 388 10.01 -2.16 3.84
CA TRP A 388 8.72 -1.38 3.76
C TRP A 388 7.29 -1.87 4.17
N VAL A 389 6.33 -0.92 4.44
CA VAL A 389 4.93 -1.11 4.96
C VAL A 389 4.01 0.13 4.77
N LEU A 390 2.68 -0.07 4.73
CA LEU A 390 1.60 0.93 4.63
C LEU A 390 1.10 1.52 5.99
N LEU A 391 0.64 2.79 6.00
CA LEU A 391 -0.02 3.41 7.17
C LEU A 391 -1.55 3.28 7.12
N GLY A 392 -2.15 2.70 8.16
CA GLY A 392 -3.59 2.44 8.24
C GLY A 392 -4.47 3.69 8.02
N SER A 393 -5.63 3.46 7.40
CA SER A 393 -6.42 4.48 6.70
C SER A 393 -6.93 5.64 7.56
N LEU A 394 -7.19 6.77 6.89
CA LEU A 394 -7.91 7.92 7.45
C LEU A 394 -9.44 7.75 7.37
N VAL A 395 -9.92 6.53 7.13
CA VAL A 395 -11.34 6.20 6.96
C VAL A 395 -11.91 5.64 8.25
N GLY A 396 -12.72 6.46 8.94
CA GLY A 396 -13.36 6.07 10.18
C GLY A 396 -14.38 7.10 10.66
N LEU A 397 -15.65 6.79 10.42
CA LEU A 397 -16.76 7.25 11.25
C LEU A 397 -17.08 6.17 12.29
N SER A 398 -17.39 6.59 13.51
CA SER A 398 -17.66 5.66 14.61
C SER A 398 -19.11 5.20 14.62
N THR A 399 -19.40 4.02 14.04
CA THR A 399 -20.42 3.09 14.59
C THR A 399 -20.32 1.67 14.02
N TYR A 400 -20.03 0.72 14.92
CA TYR A 400 -20.55 -0.66 14.94
C TYR A 400 -20.33 -1.66 13.78
N LEU A 401 -19.53 -2.69 14.13
CA LEU A 401 -19.73 -4.12 13.81
C LEU A 401 -19.49 -4.63 12.37
N ILE A 402 -18.38 -5.40 12.28
CA ILE A 402 -18.16 -6.60 11.43
C ILE A 402 -17.62 -6.36 10.01
N TRP A 403 -16.36 -6.79 9.83
CA TRP A 403 -15.97 -7.72 8.78
C TRP A 403 -15.91 -9.14 9.39
#